data_AF-A0A7S4IGZ5-F1
#
_entry.id   AF-A0A7S4IGZ5-F1
#
_cell.length_a   1.000
_cell.length_b   1.000
_cell.length_c   1.000
_cell.angle_alpha   90.00
_cell.angle_beta   90.00
_cell.angle_gamma   90.00
#
_symmetry.space_group_name_H-M   'P 1'
#
loop_
_entity.id
_entity.type
_entity.pdbx_description
1 polymer ?
#
loop_
_entity_poly.entity_id
_entity_poly.type
_entity_poly.pdbx_seq_one_letter_code
_entity_poly.pdbx_strand_id
1 'polypeptide(L)'
;MLTISSAILGQHLGTQTSEFHMAVPTQECTKAGGCSSKATTVTIDSNWRWTHQTGTTKNCYTGNVWDPQFCPNNDPATCTSNCAIDGVDEKTWKETYGVVGDSKGGLNMSFVTNGTYSRNVGGRTYLMDTEDTYMKFKLLNKEFTFDVDVSNMPCGLNGAVYFVEMDADGG
;
A
#
# COMPACT_ATOMS: atom_id res chain seq x y z
N MET A 1 -0.54 -5.20 36.33
CA MET A 1 0.29 -5.24 35.11
C MET A 1 -0.09 -4.00 34.33
N LEU A 2 0.77 -2.97 34.35
CA LEU A 2 0.49 -1.68 33.70
C LEU A 2 0.73 -1.86 32.21
N THR A 3 -0.32 -2.05 31.42
CA THR A 3 -0.25 -2.02 29.96
C THR A 3 0.03 -0.57 29.55
N ILE A 4 1.31 -0.27 29.32
CA ILE A 4 1.71 0.93 28.57
C ILE A 4 1.30 0.63 27.14
N SER A 5 0.14 1.12 26.72
CA SER A 5 -0.18 1.24 25.30
C SER A 5 0.79 2.28 24.74
N SER A 6 1.88 1.82 24.12
CA SER A 6 2.65 2.65 23.22
C SER A 6 1.68 3.08 22.11
N ALA A 7 1.20 4.32 22.17
CA ALA A 7 0.56 4.92 21.02
C ALA A 7 1.66 5.05 19.97
N ILE A 8 1.67 4.15 18.99
CA ILE A 8 2.55 4.28 17.85
C ILE A 8 2.01 5.47 17.07
N LEU A 9 2.78 6.57 17.08
CA LEU A 9 2.47 7.74 16.28
C LEU A 9 2.87 7.40 14.84
N GLY A 10 1.93 6.82 14.09
CA GLY A 10 2.03 6.72 12.65
C GLY A 10 2.19 8.09 11.99
N GLN A 11 2.58 8.12 10.73
CA GLN A 11 2.66 9.36 9.97
C GLN A 11 1.27 10.03 9.89
N HIS A 12 1.21 11.37 9.93
CA HIS A 12 -0.07 12.07 9.78
C HIS A 12 -0.73 11.75 8.43
N LEU A 13 -2.06 11.82 8.43
CA LEU A 13 -2.89 11.68 7.23
C LEU A 13 -2.93 12.99 6.46
N GLY A 14 -2.59 12.93 5.17
CA GLY A 14 -2.80 13.99 4.21
C GLY A 14 -4.29 14.11 3.87
N THR A 15 -4.69 15.24 3.31
CA THR A 15 -6.09 15.51 2.98
C THR A 15 -6.27 16.16 1.60
N GLN A 16 -5.22 16.16 0.76
CA GLN A 16 -5.32 16.74 -0.58
C GLN A 16 -6.00 15.75 -1.54
N THR A 17 -5.85 14.45 -1.29
CA THR A 17 -6.42 13.37 -2.09
C THR A 17 -7.19 12.40 -1.19
N SER A 18 -8.40 12.02 -1.59
CA SER A 18 -9.15 10.97 -0.89
C SER A 18 -8.45 9.63 -1.09
N GLU A 19 -8.36 8.83 -0.03
CA GLU A 19 -7.93 7.43 -0.18
C GLU A 19 -9.04 6.60 -0.81
N PHE A 20 -8.67 5.75 -1.76
CA PHE A 20 -9.53 4.74 -2.36
C PHE A 20 -8.82 3.38 -2.37
N HIS A 21 -9.38 2.39 -1.68
CA HIS A 21 -8.88 1.01 -1.74
C HIS A 21 -9.52 0.25 -2.90
N MET A 22 -8.68 -0.29 -3.78
CA MET A 22 -9.14 -0.97 -4.99
C MET A 22 -9.64 -2.38 -4.69
N ALA A 23 -10.82 -2.74 -5.20
CA ALA A 23 -11.39 -4.07 -4.98
C ALA A 23 -10.56 -5.18 -5.64
N VAL A 24 -10.19 -6.19 -4.85
CA VAL A 24 -9.53 -7.43 -5.30
C VAL A 24 -10.12 -8.57 -4.49
N PRO A 25 -11.31 -9.08 -4.86
CA PRO A 25 -11.97 -10.13 -4.10
C PRO A 25 -11.14 -11.41 -4.04
N THR A 26 -11.04 -12.01 -2.86
CA THR A 26 -10.36 -13.29 -2.64
C THR A 26 -11.36 -14.41 -2.38
N GLN A 27 -10.87 -15.63 -2.18
CA GLN A 27 -11.70 -16.78 -1.83
C GLN A 27 -11.18 -17.49 -0.59
N GLU A 28 -12.08 -17.89 0.28
CA GLU A 28 -11.81 -18.78 1.41
C GLU A 28 -12.50 -20.12 1.18
N CYS A 29 -11.73 -21.20 1.23
CA CYS A 29 -12.20 -22.54 0.89
C CYS A 29 -12.19 -23.49 2.09
N THR A 30 -13.15 -24.40 2.12
CA THR A 30 -13.20 -25.51 3.09
C THR A 30 -13.37 -26.84 2.36
N LYS A 31 -12.88 -27.93 2.96
CA LYS A 31 -12.99 -29.28 2.37
C LYS A 31 -14.43 -29.71 2.10
N ALA A 32 -15.37 -29.31 2.96
CA ALA A 32 -16.77 -29.71 2.85
C ALA A 32 -17.62 -28.73 2.03
N GLY A 33 -17.29 -27.43 2.04
CA GLY A 33 -18.14 -26.37 1.50
C GLY A 33 -17.65 -25.72 0.21
N GLY A 34 -16.52 -26.15 -0.35
CA GLY A 34 -15.91 -25.46 -1.49
C GLY A 34 -15.42 -24.06 -1.11
N CYS A 35 -15.38 -23.15 -2.07
CA CYS A 35 -14.84 -21.79 -1.92
C CYS A 35 -15.95 -20.74 -1.85
N SER A 36 -15.78 -19.77 -0.95
CA SER A 36 -16.66 -18.61 -0.80
C SER A 36 -15.87 -17.32 -1.03
N SER A 37 -16.49 -16.36 -1.73
CA SER A 37 -15.84 -15.08 -2.02
C SER A 37 -15.76 -14.19 -0.77
N LYS A 38 -14.65 -13.47 -0.64
CA LYS A 38 -14.39 -12.44 0.36
C LYS A 38 -14.17 -11.10 -0.36
N ALA A 39 -14.88 -10.07 0.09
CA ALA A 39 -14.79 -8.73 -0.47
C ALA A 39 -13.56 -8.00 0.08
N THR A 40 -12.37 -8.42 -0.36
CA THR A 40 -11.11 -7.79 0.00
C THR A 40 -10.75 -6.65 -0.97
N THR A 41 -9.91 -5.75 -0.49
CA THR A 41 -9.38 -4.62 -1.29
C THR A 41 -7.85 -4.58 -1.19
N VAL A 42 -7.19 -3.67 -1.91
CA VAL A 42 -5.74 -3.43 -1.78
C VAL A 42 -5.45 -1.96 -1.54
N THR A 43 -4.40 -1.71 -0.75
CA THR A 43 -3.80 -0.39 -0.55
C THR A 43 -2.35 -0.38 -1.04
N ILE A 44 -1.82 0.79 -1.39
CA ILE A 44 -0.40 0.94 -1.77
C ILE A 44 0.45 1.23 -0.55
N ASP A 45 1.66 0.68 -0.55
CA ASP A 45 2.68 0.94 0.46
C ASP A 45 2.99 2.44 0.61
N SER A 46 3.22 2.87 1.86
CA SER A 46 3.40 4.28 2.20
C SER A 46 4.59 4.94 1.49
N ASN A 47 5.64 4.19 1.13
CA ASN A 47 6.80 4.79 0.46
C ASN A 47 6.48 5.30 -0.96
N TRP A 48 5.43 4.80 -1.60
CA TRP A 48 4.98 5.27 -2.91
C TRP A 48 4.04 6.47 -2.81
N ARG A 49 3.53 6.79 -1.62
CA ARG A 49 2.58 7.88 -1.40
C ARG A 49 3.28 9.22 -1.42
N TRP A 50 2.53 10.24 -1.83
CA TRP A 50 3.01 11.61 -1.73
C TRP A 50 3.17 12.01 -0.26
N THR A 51 4.39 12.45 0.10
CA THR A 51 4.69 12.94 1.44
C THR A 51 4.91 14.46 1.40
N HIS A 52 4.02 15.20 2.05
CA HIS A 52 4.00 16.67 2.02
C HIS A 52 3.81 17.26 3.41
N GLN A 53 4.09 18.55 3.57
CA GLN A 53 3.83 19.26 4.82
C GLN A 53 2.33 19.30 5.08
N THR A 54 1.92 18.96 6.32
CA THR A 54 0.54 18.96 6.77
C THR A 54 -0.16 20.28 6.46
N GLY A 55 -1.36 20.20 5.88
CA GLY A 55 -2.18 21.37 5.53
C GLY A 55 -1.70 22.18 4.33
N THR A 56 -0.66 21.75 3.62
CA THR A 56 -0.13 22.43 2.43
C THR A 56 0.14 21.43 1.29
N THR A 57 0.63 21.92 0.15
CA THR A 57 1.08 21.12 -1.00
C THR A 57 2.61 21.13 -1.17
N LYS A 58 3.36 21.59 -0.16
CA LYS A 58 4.83 21.60 -0.20
C LYS A 58 5.36 20.22 0.17
N ASN A 59 6.21 19.65 -0.69
CA ASN A 59 6.75 18.32 -0.46
C ASN A 59 7.66 18.30 0.78
N CYS A 60 7.49 17.30 1.63
CA CYS A 60 8.48 16.95 2.63
C CYS A 60 9.57 16.05 2.05
N TYR A 61 9.24 15.27 1.03
CA TYR A 61 10.16 14.37 0.35
C TYR A 61 10.00 14.50 -1.16
N THR A 62 11.11 14.69 -1.88
CA THR A 62 11.12 14.78 -3.35
C THR A 62 12.29 14.00 -3.93
N GLY A 63 12.00 13.09 -4.86
CA GLY A 63 13.02 12.23 -5.48
C GLY A 63 13.63 11.29 -4.45
N ASN A 64 14.78 11.67 -3.92
CA ASN A 64 15.55 10.92 -2.92
C ASN A 64 15.99 11.76 -1.71
N VAL A 65 15.38 12.93 -1.49
CA VAL A 65 15.81 13.89 -0.47
C VAL A 65 14.61 14.41 0.33
N TRP A 66 14.78 14.51 1.65
CA TRP A 66 13.87 15.21 2.55
C TRP A 66 14.15 16.72 2.55
N ASP A 67 13.11 17.54 2.54
CA ASP A 67 13.24 19.00 2.60
C ASP A 67 13.70 19.43 4.00
N PRO A 68 14.90 20.02 4.16
CA PRO A 68 15.44 20.39 5.47
C PRO A 68 14.63 21.48 6.18
N GLN A 69 13.74 22.19 5.49
CA GLN A 69 12.82 23.14 6.11
C GLN A 69 11.81 22.42 7.01
N PHE A 70 11.33 21.25 6.60
CA PHE A 70 10.34 20.45 7.33
C PHE A 70 10.97 19.30 8.11
N CYS A 71 12.15 18.87 7.67
CA CYS A 71 12.92 17.74 8.18
C CYS A 71 14.38 18.13 8.48
N PRO A 72 14.63 19.07 9.41
CA PRO A 72 15.98 19.53 9.69
C PRO A 72 16.85 18.39 10.24
N ASN A 73 18.05 18.25 9.69
CA ASN A 73 19.03 17.22 10.08
C ASN A 73 18.49 15.77 10.00
N ASN A 74 17.44 15.52 9.20
CA ASN A 74 16.72 14.24 9.16
C ASN A 74 16.20 13.80 10.53
N ASP A 75 15.80 14.75 11.40
CA ASP A 75 15.21 14.42 12.70
C ASP A 75 13.82 13.77 12.52
N PRO A 76 13.64 12.49 12.89
CA PRO A 76 12.40 11.78 12.63
C PRO A 76 11.20 12.39 13.35
N ALA A 77 11.35 12.85 14.59
CA ALA A 77 10.24 13.40 15.37
C ALA A 77 9.69 14.69 14.73
N THR A 78 10.58 15.59 14.30
CA THR A 78 10.20 16.82 13.60
C THR A 78 9.58 16.52 12.24
N CYS A 79 10.16 15.59 11.46
CA CYS A 79 9.58 15.15 10.19
C CYS A 79 8.16 14.61 10.36
N THR A 80 7.98 13.66 11.27
CA THR A 80 6.68 13.01 11.51
C THR A 80 5.64 14.03 11.94
N SER A 81 5.99 15.00 12.78
CA SER A 81 5.08 16.06 13.22
C SER A 81 4.71 17.06 12.11
N ASN A 82 5.61 17.31 11.15
CA ASN A 82 5.40 18.35 10.14
C ASN A 82 4.77 17.84 8.84
N CYS A 83 4.94 16.55 8.56
CA CYS A 83 4.59 15.95 7.28
C CYS A 83 3.36 15.07 7.40
N ALA A 84 2.81 14.69 6.25
CA ALA A 84 1.70 13.78 6.13
C ALA A 84 1.85 12.94 4.85
N ILE A 85 1.30 11.73 4.86
CA ILE A 85 1.16 10.88 3.67
C ILE A 85 -0.25 11.02 3.11
N ASP A 86 -0.38 11.34 1.84
CA ASP A 86 -1.68 11.59 1.21
C ASP A 86 -2.33 10.31 0.65
N GLY A 87 -3.62 10.43 0.34
CA GLY A 87 -4.41 9.37 -0.26
C GLY A 87 -4.05 9.11 -1.72
N VAL A 88 -4.58 8.00 -2.24
CA VAL A 88 -4.51 7.58 -3.63
C VAL A 88 -5.94 7.39 -4.14
N ASP A 89 -6.36 8.27 -5.05
CA ASP A 89 -7.67 8.15 -5.69
C ASP A 89 -7.68 7.11 -6.84
N GLU A 90 -8.88 6.76 -7.31
CA GLU A 90 -9.09 5.80 -8.40
C GLU A 90 -8.24 6.10 -9.66
N LYS A 91 -8.10 7.39 -9.98
CA LYS A 91 -7.36 7.83 -11.15
C LYS A 91 -5.86 7.61 -10.96
N THR A 92 -5.34 7.95 -9.79
CA THR A 92 -3.92 7.89 -9.44
C THR A 92 -3.42 6.44 -9.45
N TRP A 93 -4.22 5.48 -9.00
CA TRP A 93 -3.90 4.05 -9.09
C TRP A 93 -3.47 3.62 -10.49
N LYS A 94 -4.26 4.00 -11.50
CA LYS A 94 -3.99 3.63 -12.89
C LYS A 94 -2.96 4.56 -13.54
N GLU A 95 -3.17 5.87 -13.46
CA GLU A 95 -2.41 6.84 -14.25
C GLU A 95 -1.01 7.13 -13.69
N THR A 96 -0.85 7.04 -12.36
CA THR A 96 0.44 7.28 -11.69
C THR A 96 1.12 5.96 -11.38
N TYR A 97 0.42 4.99 -10.78
CA TYR A 97 1.04 3.75 -10.32
C TYR A 97 0.96 2.59 -11.32
N GLY A 98 0.07 2.64 -12.32
CA GLY A 98 -0.11 1.57 -13.30
C GLY A 98 -0.63 0.27 -12.68
N VAL A 99 -1.39 0.38 -11.59
CA VAL A 99 -2.00 -0.75 -10.90
C VAL A 99 -3.49 -0.75 -11.21
N VAL A 100 -4.00 -1.90 -11.66
CA VAL A 100 -5.40 -2.07 -12.06
C VAL A 100 -5.88 -3.43 -11.57
N GLY A 101 -6.95 -3.43 -10.78
CA GLY A 101 -7.67 -4.61 -10.35
C GLY A 101 -8.80 -4.93 -11.31
N ASP A 102 -9.13 -6.21 -11.44
CA ASP A 102 -10.41 -6.63 -11.98
C ASP A 102 -11.32 -7.05 -10.84
N SER A 103 -12.62 -6.79 -10.96
CA SER A 103 -13.62 -7.12 -9.94
C SER A 103 -13.81 -8.63 -9.72
N LYS A 104 -12.95 -9.47 -10.32
CA LYS A 104 -12.93 -10.94 -10.20
C LYS A 104 -11.75 -11.45 -9.37
N GLY A 105 -10.92 -10.55 -8.83
CA GLY A 105 -9.79 -10.90 -7.95
C GLY A 105 -8.41 -10.82 -8.62
N GLY A 106 -8.34 -10.41 -9.89
CA GLY A 106 -7.08 -10.14 -10.56
C GLY A 106 -6.51 -8.77 -10.16
N LEU A 107 -5.18 -8.69 -10.08
CA LEU A 107 -4.43 -7.43 -9.89
C LEU A 107 -3.28 -7.38 -10.89
N ASN A 108 -3.30 -6.41 -11.79
CA ASN A 108 -2.23 -6.14 -12.73
C ASN A 108 -1.38 -4.97 -12.22
N MET A 109 -0.05 -5.14 -12.20
CA MET A 109 0.90 -4.12 -11.78
C MET A 109 1.92 -3.87 -12.89
N SER A 110 1.91 -2.66 -13.45
CA SER A 110 2.91 -2.22 -14.42
C SER A 110 4.24 -1.91 -13.74
N PHE A 111 5.35 -2.29 -14.35
CA PHE A 111 6.68 -1.99 -13.79
C PHE A 111 7.05 -0.51 -13.91
N VAL A 112 6.73 0.14 -15.03
CA VAL A 112 6.99 1.58 -15.23
C VAL A 112 5.72 2.24 -15.75
N THR A 113 5.32 3.33 -15.10
CA THR A 113 4.18 4.15 -15.51
C THR A 113 4.65 5.58 -15.69
N ASN A 114 4.45 6.14 -16.88
CA ASN A 114 4.76 7.54 -17.17
C ASN A 114 3.47 8.36 -17.05
N GLY A 115 3.30 9.04 -15.92
CA GLY A 115 2.23 9.99 -15.71
C GLY A 115 2.55 11.36 -16.34
N THR A 116 1.61 12.29 -16.24
CA THR A 116 1.77 13.65 -16.81
C THR A 116 2.93 14.43 -16.19
N TYR A 117 3.19 14.22 -14.89
CA TYR A 117 4.17 15.00 -14.12
C TYR A 117 5.26 14.15 -13.46
N SER A 118 5.21 12.83 -13.61
CA SER A 118 6.09 11.91 -12.90
C SER A 118 6.27 10.59 -13.65
N ARG A 119 7.33 9.86 -13.27
CA ARG A 119 7.58 8.49 -13.71
C ARG A 119 7.64 7.59 -12.49
N ASN A 120 6.66 6.71 -12.34
CA ASN A 120 6.65 5.68 -11.30
C ASN A 120 7.45 4.44 -11.74
N VAL A 121 8.13 3.80 -10.79
CA VAL A 121 8.86 2.55 -11.01
C VAL A 121 8.52 1.57 -9.89
N GLY A 122 7.94 0.44 -10.25
CA GLY A 122 7.48 -0.60 -9.34
C GLY A 122 6.32 -0.17 -8.46
N GLY A 123 5.99 -1.02 -7.50
CA GLY A 123 4.95 -0.81 -6.51
C GLY A 123 4.95 -1.95 -5.51
N ARG A 124 4.43 -1.69 -4.31
CA ARG A 124 4.10 -2.73 -3.32
C ARG A 124 2.69 -2.46 -2.81
N THR A 125 1.86 -3.48 -2.77
CA THR A 125 0.50 -3.40 -2.28
C THR A 125 0.29 -4.40 -1.15
N TYR A 126 -0.70 -4.12 -0.30
CA TYR A 126 -1.14 -5.00 0.77
C TYR A 126 -2.62 -5.30 0.59
N LEU A 127 -3.01 -6.55 0.84
CA LEU A 127 -4.40 -6.96 0.85
C LEU A 127 -5.06 -6.51 2.16
N MET A 128 -6.24 -5.89 2.06
CA MET A 128 -7.01 -5.34 3.16
C MET A 128 -8.25 -6.18 3.43
N ASP A 129 -8.57 -6.41 4.71
CA ASP A 129 -9.81 -7.07 5.16
C ASP A 129 -10.91 -6.03 5.44
N THR A 130 -10.51 -4.90 6.00
CA THR A 130 -11.37 -3.72 6.24
C THR A 130 -10.71 -2.46 5.71
N GLU A 131 -11.34 -1.30 5.89
CA GLU A 131 -10.71 0.00 5.60
C GLU A 131 -9.41 0.19 6.39
N ASP A 132 -9.42 -0.15 7.70
CA ASP A 132 -8.28 0.12 8.58
C ASP A 132 -7.35 -1.07 8.87
N THR A 133 -7.60 -2.27 8.31
CA THR A 133 -6.81 -3.47 8.66
C THR A 133 -6.41 -4.34 7.49
N TYR A 134 -5.16 -4.80 7.51
CA TYR A 134 -4.63 -5.78 6.57
C TYR A 134 -5.27 -7.15 6.76
N MET A 135 -5.45 -7.87 5.66
CA MET A 135 -5.86 -9.25 5.67
C MET A 135 -4.75 -10.13 6.28
N LYS A 136 -5.03 -10.71 7.45
CA LYS A 136 -4.10 -11.59 8.16
C LYS A 136 -4.33 -13.06 7.81
N PHE A 137 -3.25 -13.73 7.42
CA PHE A 137 -3.27 -15.16 7.09
C PHE A 137 -2.63 -16.00 8.21
N LYS A 138 -3.37 -16.98 8.72
CA LYS A 138 -2.86 -18.00 9.65
C LYS A 138 -2.49 -19.26 8.87
N LEU A 139 -1.32 -19.27 8.25
CA LEU A 139 -0.96 -20.25 7.22
C LEU A 139 -0.58 -21.65 7.75
N LEU A 140 -0.23 -21.78 9.04
CA LEU A 140 0.11 -23.09 9.60
C LEU A 140 -1.05 -24.07 9.41
N ASN A 141 -0.74 -25.21 8.77
CA ASN A 141 -1.71 -26.26 8.42
C ASN A 141 -2.88 -25.77 7.54
N LYS A 142 -2.61 -24.79 6.65
CA LYS A 142 -3.52 -24.31 5.61
C LYS A 142 -2.84 -24.33 4.24
N GLU A 143 -3.64 -24.13 3.21
CA GLU A 143 -3.20 -23.99 1.81
C GLU A 143 -3.42 -22.54 1.35
N PHE A 144 -2.51 -22.01 0.55
CA PHE A 144 -2.63 -20.74 -0.16
C PHE A 144 -2.30 -20.98 -1.63
N THR A 145 -3.18 -20.54 -2.52
CA THR A 145 -3.05 -20.71 -3.97
C THR A 145 -3.40 -19.41 -4.68
N PHE A 146 -2.75 -19.17 -5.81
CA PHE A 146 -3.03 -18.04 -6.70
C PHE A 146 -2.58 -18.36 -8.11
N ASP A 147 -3.27 -17.76 -9.09
CA ASP A 147 -2.84 -17.77 -10.48
C ASP A 147 -1.93 -16.57 -10.75
N VAL A 148 -0.94 -16.75 -11.62
CA VAL A 148 0.01 -15.68 -11.97
C VAL A 148 0.40 -15.74 -13.43
N ASP A 149 0.41 -14.59 -14.08
CA ASP A 149 0.95 -14.41 -15.43
C ASP A 149 2.23 -13.58 -15.36
N VAL A 150 3.37 -14.23 -15.63
CA VAL A 150 4.69 -13.60 -15.73
C VAL A 150 5.23 -13.58 -17.16
N SER A 151 4.38 -13.84 -18.16
CA SER A 151 4.79 -13.97 -19.58
C SER A 151 5.46 -12.71 -20.13
N ASN A 152 5.10 -11.54 -19.60
CA ASN A 152 5.65 -10.24 -19.98
C ASN A 152 6.74 -9.74 -19.01
N MET A 153 7.25 -10.58 -18.11
CA MET A 153 8.29 -10.20 -17.13
C MET A 153 9.69 -10.57 -17.64
N PRO A 154 10.49 -9.62 -18.16
CA PRO A 154 11.85 -9.89 -18.60
C PRO A 154 12.81 -10.20 -17.44
N CYS A 155 13.98 -10.76 -17.77
CA CYS A 155 15.06 -10.96 -16.83
C CYS A 155 15.42 -9.67 -16.08
N GLY A 156 15.68 -9.78 -14.78
CA GLY A 156 16.03 -8.64 -13.91
C GLY A 156 14.84 -8.01 -13.19
N LEU A 157 13.61 -8.46 -13.46
CA LEU A 157 12.42 -8.08 -12.69
C LEU A 157 11.99 -9.18 -11.71
N ASN A 158 11.19 -8.79 -10.72
CA ASN A 158 10.63 -9.69 -9.73
C ASN A 158 9.17 -9.31 -9.44
N GLY A 159 8.23 -10.15 -9.87
CA GLY A 159 6.83 -10.11 -9.45
C GLY A 159 6.67 -11.05 -8.26
N ALA A 160 6.39 -10.50 -7.09
CA ALA A 160 6.42 -11.24 -5.83
C ALA A 160 5.07 -11.20 -5.11
N VAL A 161 4.63 -12.38 -4.67
CA VAL A 161 3.56 -12.56 -3.68
C VAL A 161 4.18 -13.26 -2.48
N TYR A 162 4.11 -12.63 -1.31
CA TYR A 162 4.77 -13.12 -0.09
C TYR A 162 4.03 -12.64 1.16
N PHE A 163 4.41 -13.21 2.31
CA PHE A 163 3.83 -12.87 3.62
C PHE A 163 4.91 -12.29 4.53
N VAL A 164 4.51 -11.32 5.35
CA VAL A 164 5.35 -10.69 6.38
C VAL A 164 4.56 -10.54 7.69
N GLU A 165 5.28 -10.51 8.81
CA GLU A 165 4.72 -10.38 10.16
C GLU A 165 4.47 -8.91 10.55
N MET A 166 3.82 -8.13 9.67
CA MET A 166 3.35 -6.78 10.02
C MET A 166 2.14 -6.83 10.95
N ASP A 167 1.96 -5.84 11.83
CA ASP A 167 0.73 -5.70 12.60
C ASP A 167 -0.47 -5.43 11.69
N ALA A 168 -1.67 -5.82 12.10
CA ALA A 168 -2.86 -5.74 11.24
C ALA A 168 -3.27 -4.30 10.92
N ASP A 169 -3.00 -3.38 11.83
CA ASP A 169 -3.24 -1.93 11.73
C ASP A 169 -2.02 -1.15 11.22
N GLY A 170 -0.91 -1.83 10.90
CA GLY A 170 0.33 -1.20 10.44
C GLY A 170 1.26 -0.69 11.53
N GLY A 171 0.93 -0.93 12.81
CA GLY A 171 1.73 -0.53 13.98
C GLY A 171 1.07 0.56 14.80
#